data_AF-A0A2G1DHG8-F1
#
_entry.id   AF-A0A2G1DHG8-F1
#
_cell.length_a   1.000
_cell.length_b   1.000
_cell.length_c   1.000
_cell.angle_alpha   90.00
_cell.angle_beta   90.00
_cell.angle_gamma   90.00
#
_symmetry.space_group_name_H-M   'P 1'
#
loop_
_entity.id
_entity.type
_entity.pdbx_description
1 polymer ?
#
loop_
_entity_poly.entity_id
_entity_poly.type
_entity_poly.pdbx_seq_one_letter_code
_entity_poly.pdbx_strand_id
1 'polypeptide(L)'
;MAKWRDVKQNRIKNSSNKIQEEYKSSCASLFSRFKAFITDSFLITTPIVYIVIYLVFGSGDAFSQNRLLGWSYILSTVFLIICFFWYVKTQTPGMKAYSLKIVSSKKQRINIFQAMIRYIATLISIVTLFLLLLPFFNKDKKTFQDYISKTIIIDE
;
A
#
# COMPACT_ATOMS: atom_id res chain seq x y z
N MET A 1 35.25 31.77 -7.21
CA MET A 1 34.87 31.92 -8.64
C MET A 1 33.37 32.17 -8.75
N ALA A 2 32.95 33.12 -9.57
CA ALA A 2 31.64 33.77 -9.51
C ALA A 2 30.45 32.87 -9.91
N LYS A 3 29.47 32.74 -8.99
CA LYS A 3 28.18 32.03 -9.13
C LYS A 3 27.32 32.44 -10.34
N TRP A 4 27.68 33.52 -11.03
CA TRP A 4 26.90 34.11 -12.11
C TRP A 4 27.09 33.38 -13.45
N ARG A 5 28.19 32.61 -13.60
CA ARG A 5 28.42 31.78 -14.80
C ARG A 5 27.49 30.57 -14.87
N ASP A 6 27.04 30.05 -13.72
CA ASP A 6 26.22 28.83 -13.65
C ASP A 6 24.77 29.07 -14.08
N VAL A 7 24.26 30.29 -13.86
CA VAL A 7 22.90 30.70 -14.27
C VAL A 7 22.77 30.77 -15.80
N LYS A 8 23.86 31.11 -16.50
CA LYS A 8 23.89 31.26 -17.96
C LYS A 8 24.06 29.92 -18.70
N GLN A 9 24.55 28.88 -18.03
CA GLN A 9 24.88 27.59 -18.67
C GLN A 9 23.73 26.58 -18.70
N ASN A 10 22.49 26.93 -18.34
CA ASN A 10 21.36 25.98 -18.28
C ASN A 10 21.62 24.72 -17.40
N ARG A 11 22.76 24.67 -16.69
CA ARG A 11 23.19 23.54 -15.84
C ARG A 11 22.32 23.42 -14.59
N ILE A 12 21.82 24.54 -14.07
CA ILE A 12 20.90 24.54 -12.94
C ILE A 12 19.54 23.98 -13.35
N LYS A 13 19.05 24.34 -14.55
CA LYS A 13 17.81 23.82 -15.13
C LYS A 13 17.92 22.34 -15.53
N ASN A 14 19.08 21.92 -16.02
CA ASN A 14 19.39 20.52 -16.32
C ASN A 14 19.64 19.68 -15.06
N SER A 15 20.15 20.25 -13.97
CA SER A 15 20.29 19.56 -12.68
C SER A 15 18.94 19.41 -12.00
N SER A 16 18.06 20.43 -12.03
CA SER A 16 16.69 20.31 -11.52
C SER A 16 15.86 19.34 -12.36
N ASN A 17 16.02 19.34 -13.68
CA ASN A 17 15.35 18.37 -14.56
C ASN A 17 15.94 16.96 -14.41
N LYS A 18 17.26 16.78 -14.22
CA LYS A 18 17.85 15.46 -13.91
C LYS A 18 17.33 14.89 -12.59
N ILE A 19 17.27 15.71 -11.53
CA ILE A 19 16.72 15.29 -10.23
C ILE A 19 15.22 14.98 -10.35
N GLN A 20 14.47 15.71 -11.19
CA GLN A 20 13.06 15.44 -11.45
C GLN A 20 12.81 14.23 -12.37
N GLU A 21 13.73 13.92 -13.30
CA GLU A 21 13.67 12.76 -14.20
C GLU A 21 14.18 11.46 -13.56
N GLU A 22 15.06 11.53 -12.56
CA GLU A 22 15.49 10.36 -11.77
C GLU A 22 14.37 9.86 -10.84
N TYR A 23 13.40 10.73 -10.51
CA TYR A 23 12.08 10.40 -9.94
C TYR A 23 11.02 10.08 -11.01
N LYS A 24 11.43 9.54 -12.16
CA LYS A 24 10.56 8.70 -13.00
C LYS A 24 10.30 7.41 -12.22
N SER A 25 9.50 7.54 -11.16
CA SER A 25 9.24 6.52 -10.14
C SER A 25 8.68 5.29 -10.82
N SER A 26 9.58 4.38 -11.18
CA SER A 26 9.25 3.01 -11.49
C SER A 26 8.35 2.51 -10.37
N CYS A 27 7.27 1.81 -10.71
CA CYS A 27 6.50 1.13 -9.70
C CYS A 27 7.43 0.25 -8.87
N ALA A 28 7.31 0.32 -7.55
CA ALA A 28 8.10 -0.48 -6.63
C ALA A 28 8.06 -1.95 -7.04
N SER A 29 9.19 -2.64 -6.85
CA SER A 29 9.30 -4.05 -7.22
C SER A 29 8.18 -4.89 -6.61
N LEU A 30 7.54 -5.75 -7.42
CA LEU A 30 6.43 -6.60 -6.97
C LEU A 30 6.80 -7.44 -5.75
N PHE A 31 8.07 -7.89 -5.69
CA PHE A 31 8.56 -8.67 -4.58
C PHE A 31 8.64 -7.88 -3.27
N SER A 32 9.06 -6.60 -3.30
CA SER A 32 9.07 -5.75 -2.11
C SER A 32 7.65 -5.46 -1.63
N ARG A 33 6.71 -5.27 -2.57
CA ARG A 33 5.28 -5.11 -2.26
C ARG A 33 4.69 -6.37 -1.61
N PHE A 34 5.05 -7.55 -2.13
CA PHE A 34 4.61 -8.83 -1.58
C PHE A 34 5.18 -9.07 -0.18
N LYS A 35 6.47 -8.77 0.03
CA LYS A 35 7.11 -8.83 1.35
C LYS A 35 6.46 -7.87 2.36
N ALA A 36 6.15 -6.64 1.95
CA ALA A 36 5.43 -5.68 2.77
C ALA A 36 4.04 -6.21 3.16
N PHE A 37 3.31 -6.81 2.22
CA PHE A 37 2.01 -7.42 2.48
C PHE A 37 2.09 -8.60 3.47
N ILE A 38 3.09 -9.48 3.32
CA ILE A 38 3.33 -10.56 4.31
C ILE A 38 3.62 -9.96 5.68
N THR A 39 4.47 -8.94 5.73
CA THR A 39 4.87 -8.29 6.98
C THR A 39 3.68 -7.63 7.67
N ASP A 40 2.81 -6.94 6.91
CA ASP A 40 1.55 -6.39 7.43
C ASP A 40 0.60 -7.48 7.93
N SER A 41 0.56 -8.64 7.27
CA SER A 41 -0.27 -9.77 7.72
C SER A 41 0.15 -10.26 9.12
N PHE A 42 1.45 -10.28 9.41
CA PHE A 42 1.95 -10.63 10.74
C PHE A 42 1.83 -9.49 11.75
N LEU A 43 2.18 -8.26 11.38
CA LEU A 43 2.22 -7.13 12.32
C LEU A 43 0.84 -6.57 12.64
N ILE A 44 -0.10 -6.63 11.70
CA ILE A 44 -1.44 -6.04 11.84
C ILE A 44 -2.47 -7.15 12.00
N THR A 45 -2.55 -8.08 11.04
CA THR A 45 -3.67 -9.04 11.00
C THR A 45 -3.57 -10.07 12.13
N THR A 46 -2.40 -10.66 12.40
CA THR A 46 -2.23 -11.67 13.46
C THR A 46 -2.66 -11.20 14.85
N PRO A 47 -2.19 -10.04 15.38
CA PRO A 47 -2.65 -9.58 16.69
C PRO A 47 -4.14 -9.30 16.73
N ILE A 48 -4.72 -8.75 15.65
CA ILE A 48 -6.17 -8.50 15.57
C ILE A 48 -6.95 -9.83 15.62
N VAL A 49 -6.52 -10.84 14.86
CA VAL A 49 -7.14 -12.17 14.87
C VAL A 49 -7.13 -12.76 16.28
N TYR A 50 -5.99 -12.68 16.98
CA TYR A 50 -5.86 -13.18 18.34
C TYR A 50 -6.78 -12.44 19.32
N ILE A 51 -6.82 -11.10 19.24
CA ILE A 51 -7.71 -10.27 20.05
C ILE A 51 -9.17 -10.66 19.81
N VAL A 52 -9.62 -10.79 18.56
CA VAL A 52 -11.00 -11.14 18.27
C VAL A 52 -11.34 -12.55 18.76
N ILE A 53 -10.48 -13.54 18.50
CA ILE A 53 -10.77 -14.92 18.91
C ILE A 53 -10.82 -15.05 20.43
N TYR A 54 -9.82 -14.55 21.15
CA TYR A 54 -9.66 -14.83 22.58
C TYR A 54 -10.28 -13.77 23.49
N LEU A 55 -10.26 -12.48 23.13
CA LEU A 55 -10.82 -11.43 23.97
C LEU A 55 -12.29 -11.14 23.66
N VAL A 56 -12.71 -11.22 22.40
CA VAL A 56 -14.11 -10.95 22.02
C VAL A 56 -14.96 -12.22 22.13
N PHE A 57 -14.51 -13.34 21.58
CA PHE A 57 -15.25 -14.60 21.59
C PHE A 57 -14.88 -15.54 22.76
N GLY A 58 -13.79 -15.27 23.48
CA GLY A 58 -13.36 -16.05 24.65
C GLY A 58 -12.67 -17.39 24.32
N SER A 59 -12.97 -18.00 23.17
CA SER A 59 -12.37 -19.27 22.75
C SER A 59 -12.39 -19.47 21.23
N GLY A 60 -11.50 -20.32 20.74
CA GLY A 60 -11.50 -20.76 19.33
C GLY A 60 -12.79 -21.49 18.94
N ASP A 61 -13.41 -22.22 19.87
CA ASP A 61 -14.65 -22.96 19.61
C ASP A 61 -15.84 -22.01 19.41
N ALA A 62 -15.98 -21.00 20.27
CA ALA A 62 -17.02 -19.98 20.14
C ALA A 62 -16.87 -19.17 18.83
N PHE A 63 -15.63 -18.89 18.43
CA PHE A 63 -15.34 -18.28 17.12
C PHE A 63 -15.72 -19.21 15.96
N SER A 64 -15.44 -20.50 16.06
CA SER A 64 -15.74 -21.48 15.01
C SER A 64 -17.25 -21.61 14.78
N GLN A 65 -18.05 -21.58 15.84
CA GLN A 65 -19.52 -21.59 15.75
C GLN A 65 -20.06 -20.33 15.07
N ASN A 66 -19.45 -19.17 15.32
CA ASN A 66 -19.86 -17.87 14.78
C ASN A 66 -18.88 -17.33 13.72
N ARG A 67 -18.39 -18.21 12.84
CA ARG A 67 -17.29 -17.90 11.91
C ARG A 67 -17.55 -16.67 11.04
N LEU A 68 -18.77 -16.50 10.54
CA LEU A 68 -19.14 -15.34 9.71
C LEU A 68 -18.98 -14.02 10.49
N LEU A 69 -19.48 -13.99 11.73
CA LEU A 69 -19.38 -12.82 12.61
C LEU A 69 -17.93 -12.57 13.04
N GLY A 70 -17.20 -13.63 13.40
CA GLY A 70 -15.79 -13.51 13.75
C GLY A 70 -14.95 -12.89 12.63
N TRP A 71 -15.08 -13.40 11.40
CA TRP A 71 -14.38 -12.84 10.25
C TRP A 71 -14.85 -11.43 9.88
N SER A 72 -16.13 -11.09 10.06
CA SER A 72 -16.60 -9.72 9.81
C SER A 72 -15.97 -8.73 10.79
N TYR A 73 -15.84 -9.08 12.08
CA TYR A 73 -15.12 -8.26 13.06
C TYR A 73 -13.64 -8.09 12.70
N ILE A 74 -12.95 -9.17 12.31
CA ILE A 74 -11.54 -9.12 11.92
C ILE A 74 -11.37 -8.20 10.70
N LEU A 75 -12.11 -8.47 9.62
CA LEU A 75 -11.99 -7.72 8.36
C LEU A 75 -12.36 -6.25 8.51
N SER A 76 -13.39 -5.93 9.31
CA SER A 76 -13.79 -4.56 9.60
C SER A 76 -12.73 -3.81 10.43
N THR A 77 -12.16 -4.47 11.43
CA THR A 77 -11.10 -3.88 12.27
C THR A 77 -9.82 -3.62 11.47
N VAL A 78 -9.38 -4.62 10.69
CA VAL A 78 -8.23 -4.49 9.78
C VAL A 78 -8.45 -3.38 8.77
N PHE A 79 -9.66 -3.28 8.19
CA PHE A 79 -10.03 -2.23 7.25
C PHE A 79 -9.83 -0.83 7.85
N LEU A 80 -10.35 -0.59 9.06
CA LEU A 80 -10.24 0.70 9.73
C LEU A 80 -8.78 1.08 9.99
N ILE A 81 -7.98 0.12 10.49
CA ILE A 81 -6.57 0.36 10.83
C ILE A 81 -5.74 0.63 9.56
N ILE A 82 -5.91 -0.17 8.51
CA ILE A 82 -5.15 0.02 7.26
C ILE A 82 -5.57 1.32 6.57
N CYS A 83 -6.86 1.63 6.52
CA CYS A 83 -7.34 2.90 5.96
C CYS A 83 -6.77 4.10 6.74
N PHE A 84 -6.72 4.01 8.07
CA PHE A 84 -6.11 5.03 8.91
C PHE A 84 -4.61 5.22 8.59
N PHE A 85 -3.85 4.14 8.50
CA PHE A 85 -2.43 4.20 8.14
C PHE A 85 -2.19 4.80 6.75
N TRP A 86 -2.97 4.40 5.75
CA TRP A 86 -2.86 4.96 4.41
C TRP A 86 -3.27 6.43 4.34
N TYR A 87 -4.29 6.85 5.09
CA TYR A 87 -4.72 8.24 5.10
C TYR A 87 -3.73 9.16 5.83
N VAL A 88 -3.28 8.76 7.02
CA VAL A 88 -2.43 9.63 7.88
C VAL A 88 -0.95 9.56 7.49
N LYS A 89 -0.44 8.36 7.23
CA LYS A 89 0.98 8.11 7.01
C LYS A 89 1.33 7.70 5.59
N THR A 90 0.34 7.46 4.71
CA THR A 90 0.55 6.95 3.34
C THR A 90 1.33 5.63 3.26
N GLN A 91 1.48 4.96 4.41
CA GLN A 91 2.33 3.80 4.62
C GLN A 91 1.75 2.98 5.77
N THR A 92 1.76 1.66 5.61
CA THR A 92 1.57 0.71 6.70
C THR A 92 2.93 0.33 7.31
N PRO A 93 2.97 -0.22 8.54
CA PRO A 93 4.19 -0.74 9.14
C PRO A 93 5.03 -1.64 8.23
N GLY A 94 4.40 -2.58 7.52
CA GLY A 94 5.06 -3.46 6.55
C GLY A 94 5.59 -2.69 5.35
N MET A 95 4.87 -1.71 4.82
CA MET A 95 5.40 -0.83 3.76
C MET A 95 6.60 -0.03 4.23
N LYS A 96 6.55 0.51 5.45
CA LYS A 96 7.65 1.25 6.07
C LYS A 96 8.90 0.39 6.23
N ALA A 97 8.75 -0.91 6.54
CA ALA A 97 9.88 -1.83 6.69
C ALA A 97 10.67 -2.06 5.38
N TYR A 98 10.04 -1.83 4.21
CA TYR A 98 10.67 -1.96 2.89
C TYR A 98 10.78 -0.62 2.15
N SER A 99 10.73 0.50 2.88
CA SER A 99 10.77 1.85 2.29
C SER A 99 9.76 2.03 1.14
N LEU A 100 8.54 1.55 1.33
CA LEU A 100 7.47 1.68 0.34
C LEU A 100 6.50 2.77 0.76
N LYS A 101 6.00 3.53 -0.21
CA LYS A 101 5.00 4.56 0.01
C LYS A 101 3.90 4.50 -1.02
N ILE A 102 2.67 4.74 -0.58
CA ILE A 102 1.54 4.85 -1.49
C ILE A 102 1.27 6.32 -1.79
N VAL A 103 1.20 6.65 -3.07
CA VAL A 103 0.83 7.98 -3.53
C VAL A 103 -0.30 7.87 -4.55
N SER A 104 -1.08 8.95 -4.70
CA SER A 104 -2.05 9.04 -5.79
C SER A 104 -1.32 9.06 -7.15
N SER A 105 -2.02 8.76 -8.24
CA SER A 105 -1.46 8.86 -9.61
C SER A 105 -0.85 10.25 -9.92
N LYS A 106 -1.35 11.30 -9.25
CA LYS A 106 -0.79 12.67 -9.29
C LYS A 106 0.37 12.92 -8.32
N LYS A 107 0.95 11.88 -7.70
CA LYS A 107 1.98 11.94 -6.65
C LYS A 107 1.59 12.75 -5.41
N GLN A 108 0.29 12.86 -5.14
CA GLN A 108 -0.25 13.53 -3.95
C GLN A 108 -0.59 12.51 -2.86
N ARG A 109 -0.88 13.00 -1.65
CA ARG A 109 -1.40 12.17 -0.55
C ARG A 109 -2.71 11.50 -0.99
N ILE A 110 -2.91 10.27 -0.52
CA ILE A 110 -4.12 9.51 -0.80
C ILE A 110 -5.32 10.14 -0.08
N ASN A 111 -6.47 10.17 -0.77
CA ASN A 111 -7.73 10.52 -0.15
C ASN A 111 -8.32 9.30 0.57
N ILE A 112 -9.13 9.51 1.61
CA ILE A 112 -9.74 8.40 2.38
C ILE A 112 -10.59 7.49 1.49
N PHE A 113 -11.32 8.05 0.52
CA PHE A 113 -12.07 7.27 -0.47
C PHE A 113 -11.16 6.37 -1.34
N GLN A 114 -9.97 6.85 -1.71
CA GLN A 114 -9.01 6.04 -2.47
C GLN A 114 -8.47 4.90 -1.61
N ALA A 115 -8.21 5.15 -0.32
CA ALA A 115 -7.79 4.12 0.63
C ALA A 115 -8.86 3.02 0.79
N MET A 116 -10.13 3.40 0.95
CA MET A 116 -11.23 2.46 1.08
C MET A 116 -11.41 1.60 -0.17
N ILE A 117 -11.46 2.23 -1.34
CA ILE A 117 -11.56 1.55 -2.63
C ILE A 117 -10.37 0.60 -2.84
N ARG A 118 -9.16 1.05 -2.48
CA ARG A 118 -7.95 0.23 -2.55
C ARG A 118 -8.08 -1.04 -1.71
N TYR A 119 -8.56 -0.92 -0.47
CA TYR A 119 -8.73 -2.09 0.41
C TYR A 119 -9.75 -3.08 -0.15
N ILE A 120 -10.91 -2.61 -0.60
CA ILE A 120 -11.94 -3.46 -1.20
C ILE A 120 -11.39 -4.16 -2.45
N ALA A 121 -10.68 -3.43 -3.31
CA ALA A 121 -10.03 -4.01 -4.48
C ALA A 121 -8.92 -5.02 -4.11
N THR A 122 -8.26 -4.84 -2.96
CA THR A 122 -7.29 -5.81 -2.43
C THR A 122 -7.98 -7.10 -2.05
N LEU A 123 -9.10 -7.03 -1.33
CA LEU A 123 -9.89 -8.21 -0.94
C LEU A 123 -10.36 -9.00 -2.16
N ILE A 124 -10.92 -8.30 -3.16
CA ILE A 124 -11.33 -8.92 -4.43
C ILE A 124 -10.13 -9.57 -5.13
N SER A 125 -8.98 -8.89 -5.16
CA SER A 125 -7.77 -9.43 -5.77
C SER A 125 -7.27 -10.71 -5.09
N ILE A 126 -7.41 -10.81 -3.76
CA ILE A 126 -7.02 -12.00 -2.99
C ILE A 126 -8.00 -13.15 -3.27
N VAL A 127 -9.31 -12.87 -3.29
CA VAL A 127 -10.34 -13.90 -3.54
C VAL A 127 -10.23 -14.48 -4.95
N THR A 128 -9.99 -13.64 -5.96
CA THR A 128 -9.99 -14.10 -7.35
C THR A 128 -8.66 -14.75 -7.77
N LEU A 129 -7.56 -14.54 -7.04
CA LEU A 129 -6.16 -14.98 -7.32
C LEU A 129 -5.59 -14.57 -8.68
N PHE A 130 -6.34 -14.71 -9.78
CA PHE A 130 -6.02 -14.27 -11.13
C PHE A 130 -5.70 -12.77 -11.20
N LEU A 131 -6.42 -11.94 -10.43
CA LEU A 131 -6.17 -10.50 -10.36
C LEU A 131 -4.81 -10.15 -9.75
N LEU A 132 -4.25 -11.05 -8.94
CA LEU A 132 -2.91 -10.91 -8.36
C LEU A 132 -1.82 -11.17 -9.41
N LEU A 133 -2.13 -11.90 -10.49
CA LEU A 133 -1.21 -12.19 -11.60
C LEU A 133 -1.14 -11.06 -12.64
N LEU A 134 -2.10 -10.13 -12.65
CA LEU A 134 -2.14 -8.98 -13.57
C LEU A 134 -0.82 -8.17 -13.66
N PRO A 135 -0.09 -7.90 -12.57
CA PRO A 135 1.16 -7.16 -12.65
C PRO A 135 2.28 -7.88 -13.40
N PHE A 136 2.21 -9.21 -13.55
CA PHE A 136 3.19 -9.98 -14.30
C PHE A 136 3.01 -9.86 -15.81
N PHE A 137 1.77 -9.61 -16.26
CA PHE A 137 1.46 -9.40 -17.68
C PHE A 137 1.62 -7.93 -18.12
N ASN A 138 1.59 -6.98 -17.19
CA ASN A 138 1.64 -5.55 -17.49
C ASN A 138 3.05 -4.97 -17.32
N LYS A 139 3.56 -4.28 -18.35
CA LYS A 139 4.87 -3.57 -18.30
C LYS A 139 4.95 -2.53 -17.18
N ASP A 140 3.81 -1.98 -16.79
CA ASP A 140 3.66 -0.98 -15.73
C ASP A 140 3.78 -1.55 -14.30
N LYS A 141 3.78 -2.89 -14.13
CA LYS A 141 3.80 -3.57 -12.80
C LYS A 141 2.73 -3.09 -11.82
N LYS A 142 1.63 -2.51 -12.32
CA LYS A 142 0.49 -2.06 -11.53
C LYS A 142 -0.42 -3.25 -11.19
N THR A 143 -0.90 -3.27 -9.95
CA THR A 143 -1.88 -4.24 -9.46
C THR A 143 -3.31 -3.78 -9.71
N PHE A 144 -4.28 -4.69 -9.68
CA PHE A 144 -5.70 -4.39 -9.84
C PHE A 144 -6.16 -3.27 -8.89
N GLN A 145 -5.80 -3.38 -7.62
CA GLN A 145 -6.03 -2.38 -6.59
C GLN A 145 -5.43 -0.99 -6.93
N ASP A 146 -4.28 -0.94 -7.61
CA ASP A 146 -3.64 0.32 -8.03
C ASP A 146 -4.44 1.00 -9.15
N TYR A 147 -4.91 0.22 -10.13
CA TYR A 147 -5.74 0.71 -11.23
C TYR A 147 -7.07 1.29 -10.73
N ILE A 148 -7.78 0.56 -9.88
CA ILE A 148 -9.11 0.98 -9.40
C ILE A 148 -9.00 2.20 -8.49
N SER A 149 -8.06 2.20 -7.55
CA SER A 149 -7.91 3.32 -6.62
C SER A 149 -7.20 4.54 -7.23
N LYS A 150 -6.65 4.43 -8.44
CA LYS A 150 -5.79 5.44 -9.09
C LYS A 150 -4.60 5.82 -8.19
N THR A 151 -3.97 4.81 -7.60
CA THR A 151 -2.81 4.96 -6.71
C THR A 151 -1.62 4.16 -7.23
N ILE A 152 -0.42 4.54 -6.81
CA ILE A 152 0.82 3.84 -7.16
C ILE A 152 1.64 3.63 -5.89
N ILE A 153 2.34 2.50 -5.81
CA ILE A 153 3.35 2.27 -4.79
C ILE A 153 4.71 2.61 -5.39
N ILE A 154 5.44 3.48 -4.69
CA ILE A 154 6.78 3.93 -5.04
C ILE A 154 7.74 3.57 -3.90
N ASP A 155 9.02 3.43 -4.23
CA ASP A 155 10.08 3.37 -3.23
C ASP A 155 10.29 4.79 -2.65
N GLU A 156 10.44 4.88 -1.33
CA GLU A 156 10.77 6.09 -0.54
C GLU A 156 12.29 6.24 -0.42
#